data_AF-A0A378J6H9-F1
#
_entry.id   AF-A0A378J6H9-F1
#
_cell.length_a   1.000
_cell.length_b   1.000
_cell.length_c   1.000
_cell.angle_alpha   90.00
_cell.angle_beta   90.00
_cell.angle_gamma   90.00
#
_symmetry.space_group_name_H-M   'P 1'
#
loop_
_entity.id
_entity.type
_entity.pdbx_description
1 polymer ?
#
loop_
_entity_poly.entity_id
_entity_poly.type
_entity_poly.pdbx_seq_one_letter_code
_entity_poly.pdbx_strand_id
1 'polypeptide(L)'
;MKAKDDSNHFNNFAKRVSHAVGHSGSFIIALSLVLIWLVTGPLFHFSDTWQLIINTGTTIITFLMVFLIQNTQNRDTKILNLKIDELIKTKKNARNSILDLDKLSDEDLKKLEEEYKKLCKDK
;
A
#
# COMPACT_ATOMS: atom_id res chain seq x y z
N MET A 1 -5.41 14.31 -24.67
CA MET A 1 -5.22 12.86 -24.42
C MET A 1 -3.74 12.61 -24.10
N LYS A 2 -3.28 12.89 -22.85
CA LYS A 2 -1.85 12.79 -22.48
C LYS A 2 -1.61 12.28 -21.04
N ALA A 3 -2.63 11.78 -20.36
CA ALA A 3 -2.55 11.35 -18.94
C ALA A 3 -2.48 9.82 -18.74
N LYS A 4 -2.53 9.02 -19.81
CA LYS A 4 -2.60 7.55 -19.72
C LYS A 4 -1.24 6.86 -19.75
N ASP A 5 -0.20 7.56 -20.19
CA ASP A 5 1.15 6.99 -20.38
C ASP A 5 1.99 7.05 -19.07
N ASP A 6 2.02 8.21 -18.41
CA ASP A 6 2.82 8.44 -17.19
C ASP A 6 2.42 7.50 -16.02
N SER A 7 1.12 7.21 -15.89
CA SER A 7 0.61 6.33 -14.83
C SER A 7 1.06 4.88 -14.99
N ASN A 8 1.25 4.40 -16.23
CA ASN A 8 1.73 3.04 -16.48
C ASN A 8 3.23 2.92 -16.20
N HIS A 9 4.03 3.93 -16.56
CA HIS A 9 5.46 3.94 -16.30
C HIS A 9 5.77 4.01 -14.80
N PHE A 10 5.13 4.93 -14.07
CA PHE A 10 5.28 5.02 -12.61
C PHE A 10 4.81 3.74 -11.91
N ASN A 11 3.66 3.18 -12.30
CA ASN A 11 3.14 1.97 -11.68
C ASN A 11 4.04 0.75 -11.94
N ASN A 12 4.65 0.63 -13.12
CA ASN A 12 5.60 -0.43 -13.43
C ASN A 12 6.92 -0.27 -12.66
N PHE A 13 7.42 0.96 -12.52
CA PHE A 13 8.58 1.25 -11.68
C PHE A 13 8.30 0.93 -10.21
N ALA A 14 7.20 1.44 -9.66
CA ALA A 14 6.79 1.20 -8.28
C ALA A 14 6.67 -0.30 -7.97
N LYS A 15 6.06 -1.08 -8.86
CA LYS A 15 5.98 -2.54 -8.71
C LYS A 15 7.35 -3.22 -8.72
N ARG A 16 8.24 -2.83 -9.63
CA ARG A 16 9.60 -3.40 -9.70
C ARG A 16 10.38 -3.08 -8.43
N VAL A 17 10.30 -1.85 -7.94
CA VAL A 17 10.95 -1.44 -6.68
C VAL A 17 10.35 -2.18 -5.50
N SER A 18 9.01 -2.21 -5.35
CA SER A 18 8.35 -2.96 -4.27
C SER A 18 8.71 -4.45 -4.30
N HIS A 19 8.74 -5.07 -5.48
CA HIS A 19 9.11 -6.48 -5.63
C HIS A 19 10.59 -6.72 -5.30
N ALA A 20 11.48 -5.83 -5.74
CA ALA A 20 12.90 -5.91 -5.41
C ALA A 20 13.10 -5.78 -3.89
N VAL A 21 12.57 -4.73 -3.27
CA VAL A 21 12.73 -4.44 -1.84
C VAL A 21 12.06 -5.50 -0.95
N GLY A 22 10.97 -6.12 -1.41
CA GLY A 22 10.28 -7.20 -0.69
C GLY A 22 10.94 -8.58 -0.78
N HIS A 23 11.97 -8.76 -1.60
CA HIS A 23 12.65 -10.04 -1.79
C HIS A 23 13.72 -10.29 -0.69
N SER A 24 13.88 -11.54 -0.25
CA SER A 24 14.84 -11.91 0.81
C SER A 24 16.29 -11.50 0.52
N GLY A 25 16.68 -11.45 -0.75
CA GLY A 25 18.01 -10.95 -1.17
C GLY A 25 18.25 -9.47 -0.85
N SER A 26 17.20 -8.64 -0.83
CA SER A 26 17.31 -7.22 -0.50
C SER A 26 17.62 -6.96 0.96
N PHE A 27 17.20 -7.87 1.86
CA PHE A 27 17.60 -7.82 3.26
C PHE A 27 19.10 -8.02 3.42
N ILE A 28 19.69 -8.98 2.68
CA ILE A 28 21.14 -9.24 2.72
C ILE A 28 21.92 -8.04 2.19
N ILE A 29 21.44 -7.39 1.12
CA ILE A 29 22.05 -6.18 0.56
C ILE A 29 21.97 -5.04 1.57
N ALA A 30 20.79 -4.78 2.15
CA ALA A 30 20.61 -3.73 3.16
C ALA A 30 21.50 -3.96 4.39
N LEU A 31 21.57 -5.20 4.88
CA LEU A 31 22.43 -5.57 5.99
C LEU A 31 23.91 -5.35 5.64
N SER A 32 24.34 -5.74 4.44
CA SER A 32 25.71 -5.52 3.96
C SER A 32 26.05 -4.04 3.89
N LEU A 33 25.12 -3.18 3.43
CA LEU A 33 25.30 -1.73 3.40
C LEU A 33 25.47 -1.15 4.82
N VAL A 34 24.68 -1.61 5.79
CA VAL A 34 24.79 -1.20 7.20
C VAL A 34 26.14 -1.65 7.78
N LEU A 35 26.58 -2.87 7.49
CA LEU A 35 27.89 -3.37 7.94
C LEU A 35 29.05 -2.59 7.34
N ILE A 36 29.02 -2.32 6.03
CA ILE A 36 30.03 -1.48 5.36
C ILE A 36 30.07 -0.10 5.99
N TRP A 37 28.91 0.54 6.18
CA TRP A 37 28.83 1.83 6.86
C TRP A 37 29.48 1.75 8.25
N LEU A 38 29.12 0.76 9.08
CA LEU A 38 29.70 0.59 10.42
C LEU A 38 31.22 0.44 10.41
N VAL A 39 31.79 -0.35 9.47
CA VAL A 39 33.24 -0.54 9.33
C VAL A 39 33.95 0.74 8.86
N THR A 40 33.28 1.60 8.09
CA THR A 40 33.83 2.91 7.73
C THR A 40 33.80 3.91 8.89
N GLY A 41 32.99 3.70 9.94
CA GLY A 41 32.86 4.60 11.08
C GLY A 41 34.18 4.96 11.78
N PRO A 42 35.03 3.98 12.15
CA PRO A 42 36.35 4.24 12.73
C PRO A 42 37.28 5.08 11.84
N LEU A 43 37.22 4.94 10.51
CA LEU A 43 38.02 5.74 9.57
C LEU A 43 37.61 7.22 9.59
N PHE A 44 36.34 7.50 9.85
CA PHE A 44 35.77 8.85 9.93
C PHE A 44 35.58 9.34 11.38
N HIS A 45 36.18 8.66 12.36
CA HIS A 45 36.04 8.98 13.79
C HIS A 45 34.58 9.13 14.27
N PHE A 46 33.65 8.41 13.64
CA PHE A 46 32.20 8.55 13.89
C PHE A 46 31.69 10.01 13.79
N SER A 47 32.27 10.79 12.88
CA SER A 47 31.93 12.21 12.67
C SER A 47 30.45 12.47 12.39
N ASP A 48 30.01 13.70 12.68
CA ASP A 48 28.64 14.15 12.42
C ASP A 48 28.26 14.00 10.94
N THR A 49 29.18 14.26 10.01
CA THR A 49 28.93 14.08 8.57
C THR A 49 28.69 12.61 8.21
N TRP A 50 29.45 11.68 8.80
CA TRP A 50 29.29 10.25 8.57
C TRP A 50 27.94 9.73 9.08
N GLN A 51 27.48 10.21 10.25
CA GLN A 51 26.16 9.90 10.78
C GLN A 51 25.03 10.56 9.97
N LEU A 52 25.23 11.81 9.56
CA LEU A 52 24.26 12.58 8.79
C LEU A 52 23.94 11.91 7.45
N ILE A 53 24.95 11.33 6.77
CA ILE A 53 24.76 10.67 5.47
C ILE A 53 23.79 9.49 5.60
N ILE A 54 23.97 8.59 6.57
CA ILE A 54 23.08 7.42 6.69
C ILE A 54 21.68 7.84 7.16
N ASN A 55 21.60 8.81 8.07
CA ASN A 55 20.33 9.26 8.62
C ASN A 55 19.50 9.97 7.54
N THR A 56 20.12 10.94 6.85
CA THR A 56 19.47 11.70 5.78
C THR A 56 19.10 10.79 4.62
N GLY A 57 20.01 9.91 4.19
CA GLY A 57 19.77 8.98 3.09
C GLY A 57 18.63 8.01 3.38
N THR A 58 18.65 7.38 4.55
CA THR A 58 17.59 6.43 4.95
C THR A 58 16.25 7.12 5.09
N THR A 59 16.22 8.36 5.60
CA THR A 59 14.99 9.15 5.73
C THR A 59 14.37 9.46 4.36
N ILE A 60 15.18 9.90 3.38
CA ILE A 60 14.70 10.14 2.02
C ILE A 60 14.15 8.85 1.39
N ILE A 61 14.90 7.74 1.51
CA ILE A 61 14.46 6.44 0.98
C ILE A 61 13.15 6.01 1.62
N THR A 62 13.03 6.12 2.94
CA THR A 62 11.81 5.76 3.68
C THR A 62 10.63 6.62 3.26
N PHE A 63 10.83 7.94 3.12
CA PHE A 63 9.79 8.85 2.64
C PHE A 63 9.28 8.44 1.25
N LEU A 64 10.19 8.16 0.31
CA LEU A 64 9.82 7.65 -1.02
C LEU A 64 9.12 6.30 -0.94
N MET A 65 9.59 5.40 -0.06
CA MET A 65 9.01 4.08 0.13
C MET A 65 7.56 4.14 0.62
N VAL A 66 7.21 5.11 1.47
CA VAL A 66 5.81 5.33 1.89
C VAL A 66 4.90 5.57 0.68
N PHE A 67 5.28 6.43 -0.27
CA PHE A 67 4.49 6.65 -1.49
C PHE A 67 4.40 5.40 -2.36
N LEU A 68 5.49 4.65 -2.50
CA LEU A 68 5.51 3.42 -3.28
C LEU A 68 4.61 2.34 -2.67
N ILE A 69 4.66 2.20 -1.35
CA ILE A 69 3.80 1.30 -0.58
C ILE A 69 2.35 1.74 -0.74
N GLN A 70 2.02 3.01 -0.53
CA GLN A 70 0.66 3.53 -0.69
C GLN A 70 0.12 3.29 -2.11
N ASN A 71 0.92 3.51 -3.16
CA ASN A 71 0.50 3.23 -4.53
C ASN A 71 0.23 1.73 -4.77
N THR A 72 1.11 0.86 -4.26
CA THR A 72 0.95 -0.59 -4.39
C THR A 72 -0.28 -1.06 -3.61
N GLN A 73 -0.41 -0.64 -2.34
CA GLN A 73 -1.53 -0.98 -1.46
C GLN A 73 -2.87 -0.47 -2.00
N ASN A 74 -2.96 0.78 -2.45
CA ASN A 74 -4.20 1.33 -3.03
C ASN A 74 -4.68 0.51 -4.23
N ARG A 75 -3.74 0.04 -5.06
CA ARG A 75 -4.06 -0.80 -6.22
C ARG A 75 -4.50 -2.20 -5.80
N ASP A 76 -3.84 -2.80 -4.82
CA ASP A 76 -4.17 -4.14 -4.34
C ASP A 76 -5.52 -4.16 -3.61
N THR A 77 -5.82 -3.16 -2.78
CA THR A 77 -7.15 -2.97 -2.15
C THR A 77 -8.25 -2.88 -3.20
N LYS A 78 -8.05 -2.11 -4.28
CA LYS A 78 -9.02 -2.02 -5.37
C LYS A 78 -9.26 -3.36 -6.06
N ILE A 79 -8.20 -4.16 -6.26
CA ILE A 79 -8.32 -5.49 -6.86
C ILE A 79 -9.07 -6.44 -5.92
N LEU A 80 -8.80 -6.37 -4.61
CA LEU A 80 -9.50 -7.17 -3.60
C LEU A 80 -11.00 -6.87 -3.60
N ASN A 81 -11.41 -5.60 -3.59
CA ASN A 81 -12.83 -5.22 -3.66
C ASN A 81 -13.49 -5.77 -4.92
N LEU A 82 -12.87 -5.60 -6.10
CA LEU A 82 -13.41 -6.15 -7.35
C LEU A 82 -13.59 -7.67 -7.34
N LYS A 83 -12.66 -8.41 -6.71
CA LYS A 83 -12.79 -9.87 -6.56
C LYS A 83 -13.94 -10.24 -5.62
N ILE A 84 -14.12 -9.49 -4.54
CA ILE A 84 -15.25 -9.69 -3.61
C ILE A 84 -16.57 -9.39 -4.33
N ASP A 85 -16.65 -8.31 -5.09
CA ASP A 85 -17.81 -7.93 -5.88
C ASP A 85 -18.23 -9.03 -6.86
N GLU A 86 -17.26 -9.65 -7.53
CA GLU A 86 -17.49 -10.78 -8.43
C GLU A 86 -18.04 -12.01 -7.67
N LEU A 87 -17.47 -12.35 -6.51
CA LEU A 87 -17.97 -13.44 -5.66
C LEU A 87 -19.40 -13.18 -5.15
N ILE A 88 -19.70 -11.94 -4.73
CA ILE A 88 -21.05 -11.54 -4.29
C ILE A 88 -22.03 -11.66 -5.45
N LYS A 89 -21.67 -11.18 -6.65
CA LYS A 89 -22.51 -11.25 -7.85
C LYS A 89 -22.83 -12.68 -8.29
N THR A 90 -21.92 -13.63 -8.10
CA THR A 90 -22.16 -15.05 -8.47
C THR A 90 -23.08 -15.80 -7.49
N LYS A 91 -23.28 -15.28 -6.27
CA LYS A 91 -24.25 -15.83 -5.31
C LYS A 91 -25.66 -15.32 -5.67
N LYS A 92 -26.52 -16.21 -6.19
CA LYS A 92 -27.93 -15.97 -6.62
C LYS A 92 -28.88 -15.24 -5.63
N ASN A 93 -28.47 -15.00 -4.38
CA ASN A 93 -29.27 -14.31 -3.34
C ASN A 93 -28.57 -13.08 -2.72
N ALA A 94 -27.41 -12.66 -3.25
CA ALA A 94 -26.80 -11.43 -2.77
C ALA A 94 -27.60 -10.23 -3.27
N ARG A 95 -28.21 -9.48 -2.34
CA ARG A 95 -28.89 -8.21 -2.62
C ARG A 95 -27.85 -7.24 -3.21
N ASN A 96 -28.09 -6.75 -4.43
CA ASN A 96 -27.24 -5.76 -5.11
C ASN A 96 -26.97 -4.49 -4.27
N SER A 97 -27.74 -4.22 -3.21
CA SER A 97 -27.52 -3.09 -2.30
C SER A 97 -26.22 -3.18 -1.48
N ILE A 98 -25.60 -4.36 -1.37
CA ILE A 98 -24.32 -4.55 -0.66
C ILE A 98 -23.12 -4.27 -1.57
N LEU A 99 -23.30 -4.38 -2.90
CA LEU A 99 -22.25 -4.25 -3.91
C LEU A 99 -21.69 -2.82 -4.06
N ASP A 100 -22.40 -1.81 -3.55
CA ASP A 100 -22.00 -0.40 -3.67
C ASP A 100 -21.97 0.32 -2.30
N LEU A 101 -21.72 -0.40 -1.20
CA LEU A 101 -21.54 0.19 0.14
C LEU A 101 -20.53 1.34 0.15
N ASP A 102 -19.43 1.19 -0.58
CA ASP A 102 -18.34 2.16 -0.68
C ASP A 102 -18.74 3.47 -1.40
N LYS A 103 -19.87 3.48 -2.12
CA LYS A 103 -20.38 4.62 -2.90
C LYS A 103 -21.63 5.27 -2.31
N LEU A 104 -22.19 4.66 -1.26
CA LEU A 104 -23.35 5.18 -0.57
C LEU A 104 -22.96 6.42 0.24
N SER A 105 -23.85 7.41 0.27
CA SER A 105 -23.68 8.55 1.19
C SER A 105 -23.82 8.07 2.63
N ASP A 106 -23.25 8.81 3.60
CA ASP A 106 -23.38 8.49 5.03
C ASP A 106 -24.85 8.38 5.47
N GLU A 107 -25.75 9.17 4.86
CA GLU A 107 -27.19 9.09 5.11
C GLU A 107 -27.81 7.79 4.61
N ASP A 108 -27.39 7.32 3.42
CA ASP A 108 -27.92 6.10 2.84
C ASP A 108 -27.33 4.85 3.53
N LEU A 109 -26.09 4.93 4.00
CA LEU A 109 -25.46 3.93 4.87
C LEU A 109 -26.24 3.77 6.18
N LYS A 110 -26.64 4.89 6.82
CA LYS A 110 -27.50 4.86 8.01
C LYS A 110 -28.87 4.23 7.74
N LYS A 111 -29.52 4.60 6.63
CA LYS A 111 -30.83 3.99 6.25
C LYS A 111 -30.69 2.48 6.07
N LEU A 112 -29.62 2.03 5.43
CA LEU A 112 -29.35 0.61 5.23
C LEU A 112 -29.07 -0.11 6.56
N GLU A 113 -28.30 0.50 7.46
CA GLU A 113 -28.03 -0.03 8.80
C GLU A 113 -29.34 -0.17 9.61
N GLU A 114 -30.24 0.81 9.51
CA GLU A 114 -31.55 0.77 10.15
C GLU A 114 -32.45 -0.34 9.58
N GLU A 115 -32.43 -0.56 8.26
CA GLU A 115 -33.16 -1.68 7.62
C GLU A 115 -32.64 -3.03 8.10
N TYR A 116 -31.31 -3.19 8.23
CA TYR A 116 -30.67 -4.40 8.78
C TYR A 116 -31.03 -4.65 10.23
N LYS A 117 -31.00 -3.60 11.08
CA LYS A 117 -31.39 -3.70 12.49
C LYS A 117 -32.84 -4.16 12.66
N LYS A 118 -33.73 -3.81 11.72
CA LYS A 118 -35.13 -4.27 11.72
C LYS A 118 -35.23 -5.74 11.31
N LEU A 119 -34.55 -6.15 10.23
CA LEU A 119 -34.53 -7.54 9.76
C LEU A 119 -33.96 -8.53 10.78
N CYS A 120 -32.95 -8.12 11.56
CA CYS A 120 -32.39 -8.95 12.64
C CYS A 120 -33.25 -8.96 13.92
N LYS A 121 -34.20 -8.04 14.07
CA LYS A 121 -35.16 -8.01 15.19
C LYS A 121 -36.40 -8.87 14.94
N ASP A 122 -36.70 -9.16 13.67
CA ASP A 122 -37.85 -9.97 13.24
C ASP A 122 -37.51 -11.47 13.06
N LYS A 123 -36.40 -11.94 13.64
CA LYS A 123 -36.05 -13.36 13.81
C LYS A 123 -35.96 -13.71 15.29
#